data_AF-A0AA38MER5-F1
#
_entry.id   AF-A0AA38MER5-F1
#
_cell.length_a   1.000
_cell.length_b   1.000
_cell.length_c   1.000
_cell.angle_alpha   90.00
_cell.angle_beta   90.00
_cell.angle_gamma   90.00
#
_symmetry.space_group_name_H-M   'P 1'
#
loop_
_entity.id
_entity.type
_entity.pdbx_description
1 polymer ?
#
loop_
_entity_poly.entity_id
_entity_poly.type
_entity_poly.pdbx_seq_one_letter_code
_entity_poly.pdbx_strand_id
1 'polypeptide(L)'
;MELENSDLPVAVIASANDACGSLLPAKSKDLYERTYSEFCDWCTKQHVNDYIEPVLLAYFAEIVQKGLIASLWPKFSMLKSTLRLKKNIDIGNYHKMIMYIKRQSEGHVPKKSKILEKGQVQQFIIEAPNDVFLMAKVALIFGIAGALRKHELLEL
;
A
#
# COMPACT_ATOMS: atom_id res chain seq x y z
N MET A 1 -7.90 20.04 -4.22
CA MET A 1 -8.85 20.20 -5.33
C MET A 1 -9.63 21.46 -5.01
N GLU A 2 -9.22 22.58 -5.58
CA GLU A 2 -10.18 23.66 -5.79
C GLU A 2 -11.18 23.08 -6.78
N LEU A 3 -12.40 22.81 -6.31
CA LEU A 3 -13.50 22.45 -7.18
C LEU A 3 -13.80 23.69 -8.01
N GLU A 4 -13.27 23.77 -9.23
CA GLU A 4 -13.77 24.66 -10.27
C GLU A 4 -15.19 24.21 -10.66
N ASN A 5 -16.14 24.53 -9.79
CA ASN A 5 -17.56 24.57 -10.06
C ASN A 5 -18.03 25.90 -9.45
N SER A 6 -17.88 26.97 -10.22
CA SER A 6 -18.07 28.35 -9.75
C SER A 6 -19.50 28.70 -9.32
N ASP A 7 -20.44 27.75 -9.37
CA ASP A 7 -21.86 27.94 -9.04
C ASP A 7 -22.35 27.15 -7.81
N LEU A 8 -21.49 26.39 -7.12
CA LEU A 8 -21.89 25.66 -5.92
C LEU A 8 -21.66 26.48 -4.63
N PRO A 9 -22.59 26.47 -3.66
CA PRO A 9 -22.36 27.11 -2.37
C PRO A 9 -21.12 26.55 -1.67
N VAL A 10 -20.31 27.43 -1.07
CA VAL A 10 -19.06 27.08 -0.38
C VAL A 10 -19.27 25.98 0.68
N ALA A 11 -20.40 25.99 1.38
CA ALA A 11 -20.76 24.96 2.36
C ALA A 11 -20.92 23.55 1.73
N VAL A 12 -21.46 23.48 0.51
CA VAL A 12 -21.62 22.23 -0.23
C VAL A 12 -20.26 21.73 -0.72
N ILE A 13 -19.42 22.63 -1.23
CA ILE A 13 -18.03 22.32 -1.64
C ILE A 13 -17.22 21.79 -0.46
N ALA A 14 -17.30 22.45 0.70
CA ALA A 14 -16.62 22.02 1.92
C ALA A 14 -17.09 20.64 2.37
N SER A 15 -18.41 20.42 2.48
CA SER A 15 -18.96 19.11 2.87
C SER A 15 -18.60 18.00 1.88
N ALA A 16 -18.57 18.29 0.57
CA ALA A 16 -18.17 17.32 -0.44
C ALA A 16 -16.66 16.99 -0.34
N ASN A 17 -15.81 17.99 -0.10
CA ASN A 17 -14.38 17.78 0.09
C ASN A 17 -14.08 16.96 1.35
N ASP A 18 -14.79 17.22 2.45
CA ASP A 18 -14.66 16.44 3.69
C ASP A 18 -15.09 14.99 3.48
N ALA A 19 -16.22 14.77 2.80
CA ALA A 19 -16.67 13.44 2.42
C ALA A 19 -15.62 12.72 1.54
N CYS A 20 -15.11 13.38 0.50
CA CYS A 20 -14.06 12.87 -0.37
C CYS A 20 -12.76 12.54 0.40
N GLY A 21 -12.40 13.34 1.40
CA GLY A 21 -11.22 13.16 2.23
C GLY A 21 -11.25 11.89 3.09
N SER A 22 -12.44 11.34 3.35
CA SER A 22 -12.68 10.10 4.09
C SER A 22 -12.77 8.84 3.23
N LEU A 23 -12.75 8.98 1.89
CA LEU A 23 -12.88 7.84 0.97
C LEU A 23 -11.63 6.95 0.89
N LEU A 24 -10.47 7.49 1.26
CA LEU A 24 -9.24 6.70 1.40
C LEU A 24 -9.19 6.04 2.78
N PRO A 25 -8.65 4.81 2.90
CA PRO A 25 -8.58 4.14 4.20
C PRO A 25 -7.77 4.96 5.21
N ALA A 26 -8.37 5.29 6.35
CA ALA A 26 -7.75 6.18 7.35
C ALA A 26 -6.35 5.76 7.77
N LYS A 27 -6.14 4.45 8.01
CA LYS A 27 -4.86 3.89 8.47
C LYS A 27 -3.73 3.95 7.42
N SER A 28 -4.07 3.92 6.14
CA SER A 28 -3.09 3.83 5.04
C SER A 28 -3.15 5.01 4.07
N LYS A 29 -3.88 6.08 4.42
CA LYS A 29 -4.05 7.28 3.60
C LYS A 29 -2.72 7.84 3.10
N ASP A 30 -1.74 7.98 3.98
CA ASP A 30 -0.41 8.50 3.63
C ASP A 30 0.31 7.65 2.59
N LEU A 31 0.10 6.33 2.60
CA LEU A 31 0.70 5.42 1.63
C LEU A 31 0.07 5.57 0.24
N TYR A 32 -1.26 5.76 0.20
CA TYR A 32 -1.98 6.04 -1.05
C TYR A 32 -1.50 7.36 -1.64
N GLU A 33 -1.42 8.40 -0.81
CA GLU A 33 -0.96 9.73 -1.20
C GLU A 33 0.48 9.73 -1.70
N ARG A 34 1.39 9.04 -0.99
CA ARG A 34 2.78 8.88 -1.43
C ARG A 34 2.86 8.16 -2.76
N THR A 35 2.12 7.06 -2.94
CA THR A 35 2.13 6.29 -4.19
C THR A 35 1.63 7.15 -5.37
N TYR A 36 0.61 7.97 -5.14
CA TYR A 36 0.11 8.92 -6.13
C TYR A 36 1.16 9.98 -6.47
N SER A 37 1.81 10.58 -5.46
CA SER A 37 2.88 11.56 -5.66
C SER A 37 4.05 10.98 -6.45
N GLU A 38 4.52 9.78 -6.10
CA GLU A 38 5.60 9.09 -6.82
C GLU A 38 5.28 8.91 -8.32
N PHE A 39 4.02 8.59 -8.63
CA PHE A 39 3.56 8.48 -10.01
C PHE A 39 3.49 9.83 -10.71
N CYS A 40 2.96 10.87 -10.06
CA CYS A 40 2.94 12.24 -10.63
C CYS A 40 4.35 12.78 -10.89
N ASP A 41 5.29 12.54 -9.98
CA ASP A 41 6.70 12.92 -10.14
C ASP A 41 7.34 12.19 -11.31
N TRP A 42 7.01 10.91 -11.49
CA TRP A 42 7.45 10.15 -12.65
C TRP A 42 6.86 10.69 -13.96
N CYS A 43 5.55 10.97 -14.02
CA CYS A 43 4.91 11.58 -15.18
C CYS A 43 5.55 12.93 -15.55
N THR A 44 5.85 13.76 -14.55
CA THR A 44 6.51 15.05 -14.73
C THR A 44 7.90 14.88 -15.36
N LYS A 45 8.68 13.89 -14.89
CA LYS A 45 10.00 13.56 -15.47
C LYS A 45 9.92 13.05 -16.91
N GLN A 46 8.84 12.35 -17.26
CA GLN A 46 8.61 11.85 -18.62
C GLN A 46 7.92 12.88 -19.52
N HIS A 47 7.64 14.09 -19.02
CA HIS A 47 6.90 15.14 -19.72
C HIS A 47 5.50 14.70 -20.21
N VAL A 48 4.83 13.88 -19.41
CA VAL A 48 3.48 13.37 -19.70
C VAL A 48 2.46 13.98 -18.74
N ASN A 49 1.39 14.54 -19.30
CA ASN A 49 0.28 15.09 -18.51
C ASN A 49 -0.99 14.21 -18.55
N ASP A 50 -1.07 13.28 -19.51
CA ASP A 50 -2.22 12.40 -19.69
C ASP A 50 -2.02 11.05 -18.98
N TYR A 51 -2.98 10.65 -18.14
CA TYR A 51 -2.90 9.41 -17.37
C TYR A 51 -3.61 8.24 -18.08
N ILE A 52 -3.22 7.99 -19.34
CA ILE A 52 -3.79 6.94 -20.19
C ILE A 52 -3.07 5.59 -20.03
N GLU A 53 -3.68 4.51 -20.52
CA GLU A 53 -3.19 3.14 -20.35
C GLU A 53 -1.71 2.91 -20.77
N PRO A 54 -1.20 3.42 -21.91
CA PRO A 54 0.22 3.28 -22.28
C PRO A 54 1.20 3.88 -21.28
N VAL A 55 0.81 4.99 -20.65
CA VAL A 55 1.64 5.73 -19.68
C VAL A 55 1.80 4.90 -18.41
N LEU A 56 0.69 4.34 -17.92
CA LEU A 56 0.76 3.45 -16.77
C LEU A 56 1.50 2.14 -17.11
N LEU A 57 1.32 1.59 -18.32
CA LEU A 57 2.09 0.42 -18.76
C LEU A 57 3.60 0.68 -18.69
N ALA A 58 4.07 1.83 -19.18
CA ALA A 58 5.48 2.22 -19.12
C ALA A 58 5.97 2.37 -17.66
N TYR A 59 5.18 3.05 -16.80
CA TYR A 59 5.50 3.20 -15.39
C TYR A 59 5.63 1.85 -14.67
N PHE A 60 4.68 0.94 -14.88
CA PHE A 60 4.71 -0.38 -14.27
C PHE A 60 5.83 -1.26 -14.82
N ALA A 61 6.19 -1.10 -16.10
CA ALA A 61 7.35 -1.78 -16.67
C ALA A 61 8.67 -1.36 -15.99
N GLU A 62 8.85 -0.08 -15.65
CA GLU A 62 10.02 0.36 -14.87
C GLU A 62 10.05 -0.24 -13.45
N ILE A 63 8.89 -0.41 -12.81
CA ILE A 63 8.80 -1.06 -11.48
C ILE A 63 9.25 -2.52 -11.56
N VAL A 64 8.84 -3.21 -12.64
CA VAL A 64 9.26 -4.59 -12.91
C VAL A 64 10.76 -4.67 -13.17
N GLN A 65 11.33 -3.75 -13.95
CA GLN A 65 12.78 -3.67 -14.18
C GLN A 65 13.58 -3.49 -12.89
N LYS A 66 13.01 -2.79 -11.90
CA LYS A 66 13.58 -2.63 -10.54
C LYS A 66 13.42 -3.88 -9.66
N GLY A 67 12.78 -4.95 -10.15
CA GLY A 67 12.57 -6.20 -9.43
C GLY A 67 11.46 -6.16 -8.37
N LEU A 68 10.60 -5.14 -8.39
CA LEU A 68 9.60 -4.89 -7.34
C LEU A 68 8.22 -5.50 -7.67
N ILE A 69 8.19 -6.74 -8.17
CA ILE A 69 6.97 -7.41 -8.68
C ILE A 69 5.86 -7.50 -7.61
N ALA A 70 6.20 -7.82 -6.37
CA ALA A 70 5.23 -7.90 -5.26
C ALA A 70 4.49 -6.58 -5.00
N SER A 71 5.06 -5.45 -5.42
CA SER A 71 4.48 -4.11 -5.21
C SER A 71 3.49 -3.68 -6.31
N LEU A 72 3.40 -4.41 -7.43
CA LEU A 72 2.58 -4.00 -8.59
C LEU A 72 1.10 -3.91 -8.22
N TRP A 73 0.49 -4.98 -7.71
CA TRP A 73 -0.93 -4.98 -7.33
C TRP A 73 -1.28 -3.92 -6.27
N PRO A 74 -0.52 -3.79 -5.16
CA PRO A 74 -0.73 -2.71 -4.22
C PRO A 74 -0.66 -1.32 -4.87
N LYS A 75 0.37 -1.04 -5.67
CA LYS A 75 0.53 0.24 -6.35
C LYS A 75 -0.61 0.51 -7.33
N PHE A 76 -1.03 -0.50 -8.11
CA PHE A 76 -2.17 -0.39 -9.02
C PHE A 76 -3.46 -0.07 -8.28
N SER A 77 -3.75 -0.78 -7.18
CA SER A 77 -4.94 -0.54 -6.36
C SER A 77 -4.96 0.87 -5.77
N MET A 78 -3.82 1.32 -5.23
CA MET A 78 -3.68 2.68 -4.68
C MET A 78 -3.82 3.76 -5.75
N LEU A 79 -3.20 3.57 -6.91
CA LEU A 79 -3.36 4.48 -8.05
C LEU A 79 -4.78 4.49 -8.58
N LYS A 80 -5.46 3.35 -8.62
CA LYS A 80 -6.87 3.27 -9.04
C LYS A 80 -7.76 4.11 -8.14
N SER A 81 -7.61 3.99 -6.82
CA SER A 81 -8.39 4.80 -5.88
C SER A 81 -8.05 6.29 -5.98
N THR A 82 -6.76 6.65 -6.04
CA THR A 82 -6.32 8.05 -6.02
C THR A 82 -6.58 8.77 -7.33
N LEU A 83 -6.37 8.14 -8.49
CA LEU A 83 -6.70 8.72 -9.80
C LEU A 83 -8.20 8.90 -9.98
N ARG A 84 -9.01 7.94 -9.52
CA ARG A 84 -10.47 8.08 -9.53
C ARG A 84 -10.93 9.22 -8.64
N LEU A 85 -10.35 9.38 -7.45
CA LEU A 85 -10.72 10.44 -6.51
C LEU A 85 -10.26 11.84 -6.96
N LYS A 86 -9.02 11.97 -7.45
CA LYS A 86 -8.37 13.28 -7.67
C LYS A 86 -8.48 13.80 -9.09
N LYS A 87 -8.60 12.90 -10.07
CA LYS A 87 -8.59 13.23 -11.50
C LYS A 87 -9.82 12.69 -12.23
N ASN A 88 -10.71 11.98 -11.52
CA ASN A 88 -11.87 11.30 -12.10
C ASN A 88 -11.50 10.32 -13.24
N ILE A 89 -10.35 9.65 -13.11
CA ILE A 89 -9.87 8.68 -14.10
C ILE A 89 -10.02 7.28 -13.54
N ASP A 90 -10.78 6.44 -14.24
CA ASP A 90 -10.93 5.02 -13.90
C ASP A 90 -9.98 4.14 -14.71
N ILE A 91 -8.84 3.82 -14.10
CA ILE A 91 -7.86 2.88 -14.67
C ILE A 91 -8.29 1.41 -14.53
N GLY A 92 -9.47 1.13 -13.93
CA GLY A 92 -10.04 -0.21 -13.82
C GLY A 92 -10.37 -0.85 -15.16
N ASN A 93 -10.57 -0.02 -16.20
CA ASN A 93 -10.88 -0.46 -17.56
C ASN A 93 -9.63 -0.63 -18.45
N TYR A 94 -8.43 -0.45 -17.89
CA TYR A 94 -7.16 -0.59 -18.61
C TYR A 94 -6.74 -2.06 -18.66
N HIS A 95 -7.41 -2.81 -19.55
CA HIS A 95 -7.28 -4.26 -19.64
C HIS A 95 -5.87 -4.74 -19.99
N LYS A 96 -5.15 -4.05 -20.89
CA LYS A 96 -3.76 -4.42 -21.26
C LYS A 96 -2.84 -4.27 -20.06
N MET A 97 -3.00 -3.19 -19.29
CA MET A 97 -2.24 -3.00 -18.04
C MET A 97 -2.56 -4.09 -17.01
N ILE A 98 -3.84 -4.39 -16.80
CA ILE A 98 -4.25 -5.43 -15.85
C ILE A 98 -3.68 -6.80 -16.27
N MET A 99 -3.76 -7.14 -17.55
CA MET A 99 -3.17 -8.35 -18.11
C MET A 99 -1.65 -8.38 -17.93
N TYR A 100 -0.98 -7.25 -18.15
CA TYR A 100 0.45 -7.11 -17.92
C TYR A 100 0.81 -7.41 -16.47
N ILE A 101 0.16 -6.74 -15.50
CA ILE A 101 0.41 -6.97 -14.07
C ILE A 101 0.19 -8.44 -13.69
N LYS A 102 -0.92 -9.04 -14.14
CA LYS A 102 -1.22 -10.47 -13.92
C LYS A 102 -0.06 -11.36 -14.37
N ARG A 103 0.42 -11.17 -15.60
CA ARG A 103 1.50 -11.96 -16.20
C ARG A 103 2.83 -11.77 -15.47
N GLN A 104 3.13 -10.59 -14.96
CA GLN A 104 4.35 -10.37 -14.16
C GLN A 104 4.29 -11.06 -12.80
N SER A 105 3.10 -11.23 -12.24
CA SER A 105 2.90 -11.98 -10.99
C SER A 105 2.91 -13.51 -11.18
N GLU A 106 2.83 -14.02 -12.42
CA GLU A 106 2.94 -15.45 -12.68
C GLU A 106 4.34 -15.96 -12.32
N GLY A 107 4.42 -17.02 -11.53
CA GLY A 107 5.69 -17.58 -11.07
C GLY A 107 6.41 -16.75 -9.99
N HIS A 108 5.89 -15.58 -9.60
CA HIS A 108 6.43 -14.84 -8.47
C HIS A 108 6.20 -15.62 -7.17
N VAL A 109 7.30 -16.03 -6.52
CA VAL A 109 7.24 -16.66 -5.20
C VAL A 109 7.41 -15.59 -4.13
N PRO A 110 6.38 -15.31 -3.31
CA PRO A 110 6.48 -14.32 -2.25
C PRO A 110 7.57 -14.71 -1.25
N LYS A 111 8.42 -13.76 -0.88
CA LYS A 111 9.38 -13.94 0.21
C LYS A 111 8.61 -14.05 1.52
N LYS A 112 8.55 -15.25 2.09
CA LYS A 112 8.00 -15.48 3.43
C LYS A 112 9.07 -15.20 4.48
N SER A 113 8.65 -14.67 5.63
CA SER A 113 9.51 -14.62 6.82
C SER A 113 9.87 -16.04 7.25
N LYS A 114 11.04 -16.21 7.87
CA LYS A 114 11.42 -17.48 8.47
C LYS A 114 10.39 -17.85 9.54
N ILE A 115 9.97 -19.11 9.54
CA ILE A 115 9.07 -19.64 10.55
C ILE A 115 9.93 -20.06 11.74
N LEU A 116 9.59 -19.58 12.94
CA LEU A 116 10.23 -20.03 14.16
C LEU A 116 9.68 -21.41 14.53
N GLU A 117 10.58 -22.38 14.66
CA GLU A 117 10.22 -23.72 15.10
C GLU A 117 10.05 -23.77 16.62
N LYS A 118 9.27 -24.74 17.10
CA LYS A 118 9.02 -24.93 18.54
C LYS A 118 10.31 -25.00 19.35
N GLY A 119 11.33 -25.72 18.86
CA GLY A 119 12.61 -25.85 19.54
C GLY A 119 13.35 -24.51 19.65
N GLN A 120 13.33 -23.69 18.60
CA GLN A 120 13.94 -22.37 18.59
C GLN A 120 13.25 -21.41 19.56
N VAL A 121 11.91 -21.46 19.63
CA VAL A 121 11.12 -20.68 20.60
C VAL A 121 11.46 -21.09 22.03
N GLN A 122 11.49 -22.39 22.31
CA GLN A 122 11.82 -22.91 23.64
C GLN A 122 13.25 -22.53 24.05
N GLN A 123 14.21 -22.70 23.14
CA GLN A 123 15.59 -22.33 23.36
C GLN A 123 15.70 -20.84 23.70
N PHE A 124 15.05 -19.97 22.93
CA PHE A 124 15.06 -18.53 23.20
C PHE A 124 14.44 -18.18 24.56
N ILE A 125 13.31 -18.78 24.92
CA ILE A 125 12.64 -18.52 26.20
C ILE A 125 13.49 -18.97 27.39
N ILE A 126 14.17 -20.10 27.28
CA ILE A 126 14.95 -20.70 28.39
C ILE A 126 16.33 -20.07 28.51
N GLU A 127 17.08 -19.98 27.40
CA GLU A 127 18.52 -19.70 27.42
C GLU A 127 18.85 -18.22 27.29
N ALA A 128 18.00 -17.41 26.64
CA ALA A 128 18.36 -16.01 26.43
C ALA A 128 18.37 -15.21 27.74
N PRO A 129 19.33 -14.29 27.97
CA PRO A 129 19.42 -13.51 29.20
C PRO A 129 18.20 -12.60 29.41
N ASN A 130 17.58 -12.64 30.60
CA ASN A 130 16.37 -11.87 30.88
C ASN A 130 16.63 -10.37 31.02
N ASP A 131 17.78 -9.97 31.56
CA ASP A 131 18.22 -8.58 31.65
C ASP A 131 18.25 -7.87 30.29
N VAL A 132 18.39 -8.63 29.18
CA VAL A 132 18.34 -8.11 27.81
C VAL A 132 17.00 -8.40 27.12
N PHE A 133 16.44 -9.60 27.27
CA PHE A 133 15.36 -10.10 26.42
C PHE A 133 14.01 -10.31 27.13
N LEU A 134 13.85 -9.95 28.41
CA LEU A 134 12.63 -10.20 29.17
C LEU A 134 11.36 -9.73 28.43
N MET A 135 11.36 -8.48 27.95
CA MET A 135 10.20 -7.94 27.22
C MET A 135 9.91 -8.69 25.93
N ALA A 136 10.94 -9.08 25.18
CA ALA A 136 10.77 -9.85 23.94
C ALA A 136 10.22 -11.26 24.21
N LYS A 137 10.67 -11.92 25.28
CA LYS A 137 10.14 -13.22 25.72
C LYS A 137 8.66 -13.13 26.10
N VAL A 138 8.31 -12.11 26.91
CA VAL A 138 6.91 -11.87 27.30
C VAL A 138 6.05 -11.62 26.07
N ALA A 139 6.44 -10.69 25.19
CA ALA A 139 5.71 -10.42 23.95
C ALA A 139 5.56 -11.65 23.05
N LEU A 140 6.60 -12.49 22.96
CA LEU A 140 6.55 -13.75 22.21
C LEU A 140 5.54 -14.73 22.79
N ILE A 141 5.50 -14.88 24.12
CA ILE A 141 4.55 -15.77 24.81
C ILE A 141 3.11 -15.30 24.58
N PHE A 142 2.82 -14.01 24.77
CA PHE A 142 1.50 -13.44 24.47
C PHE A 142 1.12 -13.60 23.00
N GLY A 143 2.06 -13.34 22.08
CA GLY A 143 1.87 -13.51 20.65
C GLY A 143 1.53 -14.94 20.26
N ILE A 144 2.22 -15.93 20.82
CA ILE A 144 1.97 -17.35 20.52
C ILE A 144 0.67 -17.84 21.18
N ALA A 145 0.46 -17.54 22.47
CA ALA A 145 -0.69 -18.05 23.22
C ALA A 145 -2.01 -17.41 22.77
N GLY A 146 -2.00 -16.12 22.44
CA GLY A 146 -3.17 -15.40 21.96
C GLY A 146 -3.30 -15.32 20.44
N ALA A 147 -2.35 -15.87 19.69
CA ALA A 147 -2.23 -15.69 18.24
C ALA A 147 -2.26 -14.19 17.80
N LEU A 148 -1.72 -13.31 18.66
CA LEU A 148 -1.84 -11.87 18.52
C LEU A 148 -0.93 -11.33 17.42
N ARG A 149 -1.49 -10.46 16.58
CA ARG A 149 -0.73 -9.64 15.65
C ARG A 149 -0.02 -8.50 16.39
N LYS A 150 1.02 -7.95 15.76
CA LYS A 150 1.81 -6.84 16.32
C LYS A 150 0.97 -5.68 16.86
N HIS A 151 -0.08 -5.27 16.16
CA HIS A 151 -0.91 -4.14 16.59
C HIS A 151 -1.79 -4.51 17.79
N GLU A 152 -2.33 -5.73 17.81
CA GLU A 152 -3.11 -6.25 18.95
C GLU A 152 -2.24 -6.31 20.21
N LEU A 153 -0.95 -6.66 20.09
CA LEU A 153 0.02 -6.61 21.20
C LEU A 153 0.32 -5.20 21.72
N LEU A 154 0.21 -4.16 20.88
CA LEU A 154 0.45 -2.77 21.29
C LEU A 154 -0.77 -2.13 21.96
N GLU A 155 -1.94 -2.74 21.78
CA GLU A 155 -3.22 -2.30 22.34
C GLU A 155 -3.60 -3.07 23.62
N LEU A 156 -2.76 -4.01 24.07
CA LEU A 156 -2.84 -4.67 25.39
C LEU A 156 -2.52 -3.69 26.51
#